data_AF-A0A2E2QT44-F1
#
_entry.id   AF-A0A2E2QT44-F1
#
_cell.length_a   1.000
_cell.length_b   1.000
_cell.length_c   1.000
_cell.angle_alpha   90.00
_cell.angle_beta   90.00
_cell.angle_gamma   90.00
#
_symmetry.space_group_name_H-M   'P 1'
#
loop_
_entity.id
_entity.type
_entity.pdbx_description
1 polymer ?
#
loop_
_entity_poly.entity_id
_entity_poly.type
_entity_poly.pdbx_seq_one_letter_code
_entity_poly.pdbx_strand_id
1 'polypeptide(L)'
;EEQIYVHAQKDLDLLTENNRTEVIENDSHLTVENNRFSHTQGNSHHTVDGEKREQTGKDHSFNVTGTLHLKAGTAWLSDSGTELHIKAGQKTVIEAGAEITLKAGGSFVKIDPSGVALGGASIKMNAGGSDGKGSGQKVQVPERPGLVEKKGGIVAPVVFSETPQRPMAKPDQIRAIRNAANQGKGICQICSPESQGAI
;
A
#
# COMPACT_ATOMS: atom_id res chain seq x y z
N GLU A 1 36.34 -5.94 2.07
CA GLU A 1 34.90 -5.89 1.71
C GLU A 1 34.16 -6.63 2.81
N GLU A 2 33.10 -6.02 3.35
CA GLU A 2 32.31 -6.56 4.45
C GLU A 2 30.87 -6.76 3.96
N GLN A 3 30.25 -7.89 4.29
CA GLN A 3 28.89 -8.21 3.88
C GLN A 3 28.10 -8.79 5.06
N ILE A 4 26.89 -8.27 5.26
CA ILE A 4 25.89 -8.88 6.13
C ILE A 4 24.74 -9.37 5.25
N TYR A 5 24.49 -10.68 5.26
CA TYR A 5 23.38 -11.30 4.54
C TYR A 5 22.38 -11.87 5.54
N VAL A 6 21.14 -11.37 5.50
CA VAL A 6 20.04 -11.85 6.33
C VAL A 6 19.07 -12.61 5.46
N HIS A 7 18.90 -13.90 5.76
CA HIS A 7 17.91 -14.76 5.12
C HIS A 7 16.95 -15.30 6.19
N ALA A 8 15.66 -15.01 6.02
CA ALA A 8 14.59 -15.60 6.81
C ALA A 8 13.79 -16.59 5.94
N GLN A 9 13.59 -17.82 6.40
CA GLN A 9 12.84 -18.85 5.66
C GLN A 9 11.33 -18.62 5.68
N LYS A 10 10.83 -17.88 6.68
CA LYS A 10 9.42 -17.52 6.84
C LYS A 10 9.30 -16.01 6.98
N ASP A 11 9.15 -15.53 8.21
CA ASP A 11 8.87 -14.14 8.50
C ASP A 11 10.15 -13.43 8.98
N LEU A 12 10.32 -12.17 8.55
CA LEU A 12 11.32 -11.24 9.08
C LEU A 12 10.57 -10.03 9.64
N ASP A 13 10.47 -9.98 10.97
CA ASP A 13 9.90 -8.84 11.68
C ASP A 13 11.00 -7.90 12.15
N LEU A 14 10.90 -6.62 11.77
CA LEU A 14 11.79 -5.56 12.25
C LEU A 14 10.98 -4.56 13.07
N LEU A 15 11.11 -4.65 14.39
CA LEU A 15 10.57 -3.65 15.31
C LEU A 15 11.67 -2.67 15.71
N THR A 16 11.48 -1.39 15.37
CA THR A 16 12.29 -0.30 15.89
C THR A 16 11.46 0.46 16.92
N GLU A 17 11.81 0.39 18.19
CA GLU A 17 11.02 1.02 19.27
C GLU A 17 11.18 2.54 19.35
N ASN A 18 12.22 3.08 18.70
CA ASN A 18 12.51 4.50 18.66
C ASN A 18 12.74 4.95 17.21
N ASN A 19 13.99 5.21 16.81
CA ASN A 19 14.32 5.74 15.49
C ASN A 19 14.98 4.69 14.60
N ARG A 20 14.52 4.57 13.36
CA ARG A 20 15.24 3.89 12.28
C ARG A 20 15.82 4.95 11.36
N THR A 21 17.15 4.94 11.21
CA THR A 21 17.86 5.73 10.21
C THR A 21 18.54 4.78 9.26
N GLU A 22 18.38 5.01 7.96
CA GLU A 22 19.01 4.22 6.91
C GLU A 22 19.69 5.18 5.94
N VAL A 23 20.99 4.96 5.71
CA VAL A 23 21.78 5.71 4.74
C VAL A 23 22.33 4.68 3.76
N ILE A 24 21.93 4.80 2.51
CA ILE A 24 22.39 3.95 1.42
C ILE A 24 23.24 4.84 0.52
N GLU A 25 24.55 4.57 0.46
CA GLU A 25 25.49 5.40 -0.32
C GLU A 25 25.45 5.12 -1.82
N ASN A 26 24.85 3.99 -2.21
CA ASN A 26 24.69 3.59 -3.60
C ASN A 26 23.21 3.26 -3.89
N ASP A 27 22.88 1.99 -4.13
CA ASP A 27 21.54 1.59 -4.60
C ASP A 27 20.70 0.90 -3.54
N SER A 28 19.39 1.15 -3.55
CA SER A 28 18.39 0.42 -2.78
C SER A 28 17.40 -0.25 -3.72
N HIS A 29 17.34 -1.58 -3.67
CA HIS A 29 16.41 -2.37 -4.46
C HIS A 29 15.37 -3.00 -3.53
N LEU A 30 14.09 -2.84 -3.88
CA LEU A 30 12.99 -3.48 -3.20
C LEU A 30 12.10 -4.17 -4.24
N THR A 31 11.98 -5.48 -4.12
CA THR A 31 11.00 -6.28 -4.87
C THR A 31 10.00 -6.86 -3.88
N VAL A 32 8.71 -6.67 -4.13
CA VAL A 32 7.61 -7.22 -3.33
C VAL A 32 6.70 -7.98 -4.27
N GLU A 33 6.65 -9.30 -4.15
CA GLU A 33 5.91 -10.19 -5.05
C GLU A 33 4.38 -10.08 -4.90
N ASN A 34 3.90 -9.63 -3.74
CA ASN A 34 2.47 -9.50 -3.45
C ASN A 34 2.11 -8.04 -3.19
N ASN A 35 1.92 -7.66 -1.91
CA ASN A 35 1.42 -6.34 -1.54
C ASN A 35 2.42 -5.58 -0.67
N ARG A 36 2.56 -4.28 -0.93
CA ARG A 36 3.24 -3.34 -0.04
C ARG A 36 2.21 -2.40 0.56
N PHE A 37 2.06 -2.47 1.88
CA PHE A 37 1.26 -1.52 2.64
C PHE A 37 2.18 -0.52 3.34
N SER A 38 1.83 0.76 3.30
CA SER A 38 2.53 1.81 4.03
C SER A 38 1.50 2.72 4.71
N HIS A 39 1.72 2.99 5.99
CA HIS A 39 0.90 3.94 6.72
C HIS A 39 1.78 4.82 7.60
N THR A 40 1.79 6.11 7.28
CA THR A 40 2.47 7.13 8.04
C THR A 40 1.40 7.95 8.76
N GLN A 41 1.43 7.95 10.10
CA GLN A 41 0.48 8.73 10.90
C GLN A 41 0.82 10.23 10.92
N GLY A 42 2.11 10.55 10.88
CA GLY A 42 2.62 11.91 10.76
C GLY A 42 2.75 12.33 9.30
N ASN A 43 3.85 13.01 8.98
CA ASN A 43 4.12 13.51 7.63
C ASN A 43 4.99 12.55 6.84
N SER A 44 4.73 12.45 5.54
CA SER A 44 5.62 11.80 4.58
C SER A 44 6.22 12.87 3.67
N HIS A 45 7.53 12.94 3.62
CA HIS A 45 8.28 13.81 2.72
C HIS A 45 9.09 12.94 1.77
N HIS A 46 9.04 13.24 0.49
CA HIS A 46 9.79 12.53 -0.53
C HIS A 46 10.33 13.53 -1.54
N THR A 47 11.65 13.50 -1.72
CA THR A 47 12.37 14.33 -2.69
C THR A 47 13.15 13.40 -3.60
N VAL A 48 13.09 13.69 -4.90
CA VAL A 48 13.87 12.99 -5.93
C VAL A 48 14.56 14.09 -6.74
N ASP A 49 15.88 14.18 -6.63
CA ASP A 49 16.65 15.20 -7.35
C ASP A 49 16.80 14.87 -8.84
N GLY A 50 16.80 13.58 -9.17
CA GLY A 50 16.80 13.08 -10.53
C GLY A 50 15.38 12.94 -11.10
N GLU A 51 15.08 11.76 -11.62
CA GLU A 51 13.79 11.46 -12.25
C GLU A 51 12.95 10.49 -11.41
N LYS A 52 11.63 10.68 -11.42
CA LYS A 52 10.68 9.70 -10.90
C LYS A 52 9.84 9.17 -12.06
N ARG A 53 9.86 7.85 -12.27
CA ARG A 53 8.92 7.14 -13.16
C ARG A 53 8.04 6.22 -12.32
N GLU A 54 6.75 6.19 -12.64
CA GLU A 54 5.77 5.35 -11.95
C GLU A 54 4.84 4.73 -13.00
N GLN A 55 4.62 3.42 -12.88
CA GLN A 55 3.70 2.67 -13.73
C GLN A 55 2.76 1.88 -12.83
N THR A 56 1.45 2.08 -13.01
CA THR A 56 0.41 1.29 -12.34
C THR A 56 -0.29 0.44 -13.40
N GLY A 57 -0.28 -0.88 -13.23
CA GLY A 57 -0.87 -1.81 -14.21
C GLY A 57 -2.41 -1.88 -14.19
N LYS A 58 -3.03 -1.37 -13.12
CA LYS A 58 -4.49 -1.28 -12.93
C LYS A 58 -4.86 0.12 -12.46
N ASP A 59 -5.79 0.25 -11.52
CA ASP A 59 -6.30 1.53 -11.03
C ASP A 59 -5.28 2.24 -10.13
N HIS A 60 -5.10 3.55 -10.38
CA HIS A 60 -4.37 4.46 -9.49
C HIS A 60 -5.36 5.42 -8.82
N SER A 61 -5.60 5.22 -7.52
CA SER A 61 -6.46 6.10 -6.72
C SER A 61 -5.62 7.14 -5.97
N PHE A 62 -5.88 8.42 -6.25
CA PHE A 62 -5.20 9.54 -5.59
C PHE A 62 -6.24 10.45 -4.91
N ASN A 63 -6.28 10.42 -3.57
CA ASN A 63 -7.21 11.20 -2.77
C ASN A 63 -6.47 12.21 -1.90
N VAL A 64 -6.83 13.49 -2.01
CA VAL A 64 -6.30 14.57 -1.18
C VAL A 64 -7.49 15.28 -0.54
N THR A 65 -7.60 15.20 0.79
CA THR A 65 -8.69 15.84 1.55
C THR A 65 -8.46 17.33 1.75
N GLY A 66 -7.20 17.76 1.78
CA GLY A 66 -6.78 19.15 1.80
C GLY A 66 -6.60 19.72 0.40
N THR A 67 -5.57 20.55 0.23
CA THR A 67 -5.25 21.17 -1.07
C THR A 67 -4.25 20.34 -1.86
N LEU A 68 -4.53 20.13 -3.14
CA LEU A 68 -3.57 19.59 -4.10
C LEU A 68 -2.92 20.73 -4.88
N HIS A 69 -1.61 20.91 -4.70
CA HIS A 69 -0.80 21.79 -5.54
C HIS A 69 -0.11 20.97 -6.63
N LEU A 70 -0.31 21.35 -7.89
CA LEU A 70 0.37 20.77 -9.04
C LEU A 70 1.16 21.86 -9.75
N LYS A 71 2.46 21.65 -9.94
CA LYS A 71 3.32 22.54 -10.71
C LYS A 71 4.16 21.68 -11.66
N ALA A 72 3.99 21.91 -12.95
CA ALA A 72 4.85 21.35 -13.98
C ALA A 72 5.75 22.47 -14.53
N GLY A 73 7.06 22.21 -14.64
CA GLY A 73 8.01 23.21 -15.11
C GLY A 73 7.93 23.50 -16.60
N THR A 74 7.62 22.47 -17.41
CA THR A 74 7.61 22.57 -18.87
C THR A 74 6.24 22.29 -19.46
N ALA A 75 5.63 21.14 -19.15
CA ALA A 75 4.33 20.76 -19.67
C ALA A 75 3.57 19.87 -18.68
N TRP A 76 2.25 20.01 -18.68
CA TRP A 76 1.32 19.06 -18.08
C TRP A 76 0.56 18.39 -19.23
N LEU A 77 0.85 17.11 -19.46
CA LEU A 77 0.26 16.31 -20.52
C LEU A 77 -0.61 15.23 -19.89
N SER A 78 -1.86 15.14 -20.31
CA SER A 78 -2.81 14.14 -19.83
C SER A 78 -3.55 13.55 -21.02
N ASP A 79 -3.51 12.23 -21.14
CA ASP A 79 -4.27 11.45 -22.10
C ASP A 79 -5.19 10.50 -21.34
N SER A 80 -6.46 10.47 -21.72
CA SER A 80 -7.51 9.70 -21.04
C SER A 80 -8.34 8.98 -22.09
N GLY A 81 -8.44 7.65 -21.98
CA GLY A 81 -9.04 6.82 -23.03
C GLY A 81 -10.52 7.10 -23.29
N THR A 82 -11.30 7.39 -22.24
CA THR A 82 -12.76 7.57 -22.35
C THR A 82 -13.24 8.92 -21.86
N GLU A 83 -12.79 9.35 -20.68
CA GLU A 83 -13.32 10.54 -20.03
C GLU A 83 -12.24 11.29 -19.26
N LEU A 84 -12.19 12.61 -19.44
CA LEU A 84 -11.54 13.54 -18.52
C LEU A 84 -12.63 14.40 -17.87
N HIS A 85 -12.86 14.21 -16.57
CA HIS A 85 -13.89 14.91 -15.82
C HIS A 85 -13.28 15.93 -14.85
N ILE A 86 -13.56 17.22 -15.06
CA ILE A 86 -13.14 18.30 -14.16
C ILE A 86 -14.39 18.91 -13.52
N LYS A 87 -14.62 18.60 -12.24
CA LYS A 87 -15.70 19.18 -11.45
C LYS A 87 -15.15 20.09 -10.37
N ALA A 88 -15.49 21.37 -10.43
CA ALA A 88 -15.26 22.32 -9.35
C ALA A 88 -16.57 22.66 -8.64
N GLY A 89 -16.51 22.84 -7.32
CA GLY A 89 -17.70 23.19 -6.53
C GLY A 89 -18.20 24.61 -6.79
N GLN A 90 -17.29 25.57 -6.98
CA GLN A 90 -17.63 26.99 -7.15
C GLN A 90 -17.00 27.62 -8.39
N LYS A 91 -15.70 27.43 -8.61
CA LYS A 91 -14.94 28.14 -9.66
C LYS A 91 -13.93 27.22 -10.33
N THR A 92 -13.86 27.32 -11.65
CA THR A 92 -12.74 26.83 -12.47
C THR A 92 -12.16 28.02 -13.23
N VAL A 93 -10.84 28.16 -13.23
CA VAL A 93 -10.12 29.17 -14.01
C VAL A 93 -9.07 28.46 -14.84
N ILE A 94 -9.07 28.72 -16.14
CA ILE A 94 -8.07 28.21 -17.09
C ILE A 94 -7.50 29.44 -17.78
N GLU A 95 -6.20 29.66 -17.58
CA GLU A 95 -5.48 30.81 -18.12
C GLU A 95 -4.30 30.31 -18.95
N ALA A 96 -4.10 30.93 -20.10
CA ALA A 96 -2.92 30.72 -20.93
C ALA A 96 -2.44 32.08 -21.45
N GLY A 97 -1.12 32.24 -21.56
CA GLY A 97 -0.53 33.49 -22.05
C GLY A 97 -0.70 33.70 -23.55
N ALA A 98 -0.69 32.63 -24.33
CA ALA A 98 -0.72 32.70 -25.80
C ALA A 98 -2.03 32.20 -26.39
N GLU A 99 -2.48 30.99 -26.01
CA GLU A 99 -3.64 30.37 -26.64
C GLU A 99 -4.34 29.38 -25.70
N ILE A 100 -5.66 29.35 -25.75
CA ILE A 100 -6.49 28.25 -25.25
C ILE A 100 -7.26 27.67 -26.44
N THR A 101 -7.15 26.36 -26.66
CA THR A 101 -7.88 25.66 -27.72
C THR A 101 -8.64 24.46 -27.14
N LEU A 102 -9.93 24.39 -27.43
CA LEU A 102 -10.82 23.27 -27.11
C LEU A 102 -11.35 22.69 -28.42
N LYS A 103 -11.18 21.38 -28.65
CA LYS A 103 -11.58 20.73 -29.90
C LYS A 103 -12.37 19.46 -29.64
N ALA A 104 -13.45 19.25 -30.38
CA ALA A 104 -14.27 18.03 -30.32
C ALA A 104 -14.98 17.77 -31.65
N GLY A 105 -14.89 16.54 -32.18
CA GLY A 105 -15.70 16.12 -33.34
C GLY A 105 -15.60 17.01 -34.58
N GLY A 106 -14.44 17.63 -34.83
CA GLY A 106 -14.23 18.58 -35.93
C GLY A 106 -14.63 20.04 -35.63
N SER A 107 -15.26 20.30 -34.50
CA SER A 107 -15.54 21.64 -33.98
C SER A 107 -14.45 22.12 -33.03
N PHE A 108 -14.27 23.44 -32.89
CA PHE A 108 -13.32 24.03 -31.95
C PHE A 108 -13.77 25.38 -31.38
N VAL A 109 -13.19 25.72 -30.23
CA VAL A 109 -13.14 27.05 -29.64
C VAL A 109 -11.67 27.38 -29.45
N LYS A 110 -11.23 28.51 -29.99
CA LYS A 110 -9.86 29.00 -29.83
C LYS A 110 -9.88 30.42 -29.30
N ILE A 111 -9.05 30.69 -28.31
CA ILE A 111 -8.86 32.00 -27.68
C ILE A 111 -7.39 32.35 -27.83
N ASP A 112 -7.10 33.48 -28.47
CA ASP A 112 -5.75 33.98 -28.70
C ASP A 112 -5.75 35.53 -28.71
N PRO A 113 -4.62 36.24 -28.96
CA PRO A 113 -4.60 37.70 -28.97
C PRO A 113 -5.51 38.37 -30.01
N SER A 114 -5.97 37.64 -31.04
CA SER A 114 -6.92 38.14 -32.04
C SER A 114 -8.38 38.08 -31.57
N GLY A 115 -8.67 37.37 -30.47
CA GLY A 115 -9.98 37.25 -29.87
C GLY A 115 -10.45 35.80 -29.70
N VAL A 116 -11.75 35.57 -29.85
CA VAL A 116 -12.38 34.25 -29.73
C VAL A 116 -12.85 33.78 -31.10
N ALA A 117 -12.28 32.67 -31.58
CA ALA A 117 -12.68 32.00 -32.81
C ALA A 117 -13.49 30.73 -32.51
N LEU A 118 -14.59 30.57 -33.24
CA LEU A 118 -15.48 29.40 -33.16
C LEU A 118 -15.58 28.77 -34.56
N GLY A 119 -15.42 27.46 -34.67
CA GLY A 119 -15.54 26.75 -35.95
C GLY A 119 -16.16 25.37 -35.79
N GLY A 120 -16.98 24.96 -36.76
CA GLY A 120 -17.67 23.66 -36.78
C GLY A 120 -18.83 23.64 -37.78
N ALA A 121 -19.43 22.47 -38.01
CA ALA A 121 -20.52 22.30 -38.99
C ALA A 121 -21.77 23.14 -38.66
N SER A 122 -22.05 23.34 -37.37
CA SER A 122 -23.10 24.23 -36.88
C SER A 122 -22.69 24.84 -35.55
N ILE A 123 -22.81 26.16 -35.40
CA ILE A 123 -22.59 26.87 -34.14
C ILE A 123 -23.95 27.31 -33.62
N LYS A 124 -24.37 26.73 -32.50
CA LYS A 124 -25.65 27.04 -31.86
C LYS A 124 -25.45 28.08 -30.77
N MET A 125 -25.98 29.29 -30.96
CA MET A 125 -25.95 30.37 -29.97
C MET A 125 -27.33 30.54 -29.35
N ASN A 126 -27.44 30.39 -28.03
CA ASN A 126 -28.70 30.48 -27.27
C ASN A 126 -29.83 29.54 -27.77
N ALA A 127 -29.51 28.44 -28.48
CA ALA A 127 -30.51 27.56 -29.07
C ALA A 127 -30.07 26.09 -29.06
N GLY A 128 -30.83 25.21 -28.41
CA GLY A 128 -30.62 23.77 -28.42
C GLY A 128 -29.41 23.28 -27.60
N GLY A 129 -29.41 21.98 -27.32
CA GLY A 129 -28.37 21.29 -26.52
C GLY A 129 -28.91 20.77 -25.18
N SER A 130 -28.28 19.71 -24.68
CA SER A 130 -28.39 19.23 -23.30
C SER A 130 -26.97 19.09 -22.74
N ASP A 131 -26.83 19.17 -21.43
CA ASP A 131 -25.55 18.95 -20.75
C ASP A 131 -25.01 17.54 -20.99
N GLY A 132 -23.70 17.44 -21.21
CA GLY A 132 -23.00 16.18 -21.15
C GLY A 132 -22.91 15.72 -19.69
N LYS A 133 -23.18 14.43 -19.44
CA LYS A 133 -23.03 13.82 -18.11
C LYS A 133 -21.71 13.07 -18.06
N GLY A 134 -20.86 13.40 -17.09
CA GLY A 134 -19.67 12.60 -16.79
C GLY A 134 -19.95 11.52 -15.74
N SER A 135 -19.09 10.50 -15.65
CA SER A 135 -19.21 9.38 -14.70
C SER A 135 -19.12 9.79 -13.24
N GLY A 136 -18.55 10.97 -12.97
CA GLY A 136 -18.19 11.43 -11.63
C GLY A 136 -16.97 10.69 -11.07
N GLN A 137 -16.54 11.09 -9.87
CA GLN A 137 -15.36 10.52 -9.20
C GLN A 137 -15.78 9.50 -8.13
N LYS A 138 -15.15 8.31 -8.13
CA LYS A 138 -15.34 7.23 -7.14
C LYS A 138 -13.99 6.68 -6.64
N VAL A 139 -13.17 7.56 -6.08
CA VAL A 139 -11.82 7.21 -5.60
C VAL A 139 -11.88 6.18 -4.47
N GLN A 140 -11.01 5.18 -4.54
CA GLN A 140 -10.82 4.18 -3.49
C GLN A 140 -9.76 4.65 -2.50
N VAL A 141 -9.92 4.31 -1.21
CA VAL A 141 -8.92 4.63 -0.17
C VAL A 141 -7.93 3.48 -0.02
N PRO A 142 -6.64 3.76 0.30
CA PRO A 142 -5.66 2.71 0.53
C PRO A 142 -6.00 1.82 1.74
N GLU A 143 -5.68 0.54 1.63
CA GLU A 143 -5.69 -0.39 2.76
C GLU A 143 -4.55 -0.08 3.74
N ARG A 144 -4.80 -0.28 5.05
CA ARG A 144 -3.80 -0.05 6.09
C ARG A 144 -2.93 -1.29 6.31
N PRO A 145 -1.63 -1.13 6.64
CA PRO A 145 -0.80 -2.24 7.09
C PRO A 145 -1.38 -2.93 8.32
N GLY A 146 -1.13 -4.24 8.45
CA GLY A 146 -1.38 -4.99 9.69
C GLY A 146 -0.45 -4.53 10.83
N LEU A 147 -0.87 -4.74 12.08
CA LEU A 147 -0.07 -4.45 13.26
C LEU A 147 0.89 -5.63 13.54
N VAL A 148 2.18 -5.34 13.73
CA VAL A 148 3.14 -6.31 14.30
C VAL A 148 3.11 -6.13 15.82
N GLU A 149 2.60 -7.12 16.56
CA GLU A 149 2.62 -7.08 18.02
C GLU A 149 4.07 -7.21 18.55
N LYS A 150 4.39 -6.62 19.72
CA LYS A 150 5.71 -6.69 20.40
C LYS A 150 6.23 -8.12 20.68
N LYS A 151 5.51 -9.17 20.26
CA LYS A 151 5.87 -10.58 20.35
C LYS A 151 5.75 -11.33 19.01
N GLY A 152 6.03 -10.67 17.87
CA GLY A 152 6.23 -11.35 16.57
C GLY A 152 5.07 -12.24 16.14
N GLY A 153 3.84 -11.86 16.47
CA GLY A 153 2.64 -12.56 16.05
C GLY A 153 1.98 -11.78 14.92
N ILE A 154 1.93 -12.36 13.72
CA ILE A 154 0.98 -11.96 12.69
C ILE A 154 -0.41 -12.33 13.23
N VAL A 155 -1.23 -11.34 13.60
CA VAL A 155 -2.65 -11.59 13.88
C VAL A 155 -3.47 -11.22 12.65
N ALA A 156 -3.80 -12.23 11.84
CA ALA A 156 -5.05 -12.20 11.09
C ALA A 156 -6.18 -12.63 12.04
N PRO A 157 -7.37 -12.00 12.04
CA PRO A 157 -8.49 -12.49 12.84
C PRO A 157 -9.03 -13.74 12.15
N VAL A 158 -8.60 -14.91 12.61
CA VAL A 158 -9.22 -16.19 12.27
C VAL A 158 -9.68 -16.83 13.56
N VAL A 159 -10.99 -17.05 13.66
CA VAL A 159 -11.61 -17.83 14.74
C VAL A 159 -11.07 -19.24 14.64
N PHE A 160 -10.22 -19.64 15.59
CA PHE A 160 -9.73 -21.00 15.67
C PHE A 160 -10.81 -21.91 16.25
N SER A 161 -11.06 -23.05 15.60
CA SER A 161 -11.80 -24.16 16.20
C SER A 161 -11.01 -24.73 17.37
N GLU A 162 -11.68 -25.01 18.49
CA GLU A 162 -11.06 -25.61 19.68
C GLU A 162 -10.42 -26.96 19.34
N THR A 163 -9.09 -27.02 19.33
CA THR A 163 -8.37 -28.30 19.39
C THR A 163 -8.41 -28.84 20.82
N PRO A 164 -8.77 -30.12 21.04
CA PRO A 164 -8.78 -30.69 22.38
C PRO A 164 -7.38 -30.66 23.00
N GLN A 165 -7.30 -30.19 24.25
CA GLN A 165 -6.07 -30.22 25.03
C GLN A 165 -5.59 -31.67 25.19
N ARG A 166 -4.29 -31.90 24.95
CA ARG A 166 -3.65 -33.19 25.22
C ARG A 166 -3.76 -33.46 26.73
N PRO A 167 -4.24 -34.65 27.17
CA PRO A 167 -4.44 -34.91 28.59
C PRO A 167 -3.14 -34.71 29.37
N MET A 168 -3.25 -34.13 30.58
CA MET A 168 -2.08 -33.98 31.46
C MET A 168 -1.46 -35.35 31.77
N ALA A 169 -0.13 -35.38 31.88
CA ALA A 169 0.64 -36.56 32.22
C ALA A 169 0.08 -37.23 33.49
N LYS A 170 -0.09 -38.56 33.46
CA LYS A 170 -0.60 -39.35 34.60
C LYS A 170 0.32 -39.13 35.82
N PRO A 171 -0.20 -39.18 37.07
CA PRO A 171 0.58 -38.94 38.29
C PRO A 171 1.89 -39.74 38.41
N ASP A 172 1.91 -40.94 37.84
CA ASP A 172 3.09 -41.83 37.84
C ASP A 172 4.25 -41.26 37.03
N GLN A 173 3.96 -40.55 35.93
CA GLN A 173 4.97 -39.86 35.13
C GLN A 173 5.57 -38.67 35.89
N ILE A 174 4.75 -37.95 36.66
CA ILE A 174 5.22 -36.83 37.50
C ILE A 174 6.15 -37.34 38.60
N ARG A 175 5.83 -38.49 39.20
CA ARG A 175 6.65 -39.11 40.26
C ARG A 175 7.98 -39.65 39.72
N ALA A 176 7.97 -40.28 38.55
CA ALA A 176 9.17 -40.74 37.86
C ALA A 176 10.11 -39.57 37.52
N ILE A 177 9.56 -38.45 37.06
CA ILE A 177 10.35 -37.24 36.73
C ILE A 177 11.00 -36.63 37.97
N ARG A 178 10.25 -36.56 39.08
CA ARG A 178 10.74 -35.97 40.33
C ARG A 178 11.85 -36.83 40.97
N ASN A 179 11.73 -38.15 40.93
CA ASN A 179 12.75 -39.06 41.46
C ASN A 179 14.04 -39.04 40.64
N ALA A 180 13.92 -38.99 39.31
CA ALA A 180 15.08 -38.92 38.41
C ALA A 180 15.85 -37.60 38.57
N ALA A 181 15.14 -36.48 38.75
CA ALA A 181 15.75 -35.19 39.05
C ALA A 181 16.54 -35.19 40.36
N ASN A 182 16.03 -35.83 41.41
CA ASN A 182 16.71 -35.92 42.72
C ASN A 182 17.94 -36.84 42.70
N GLN A 183 18.04 -37.75 41.73
CA GLN A 183 19.15 -38.70 41.61
C GLN A 183 20.14 -38.33 40.49
N GLY A 184 19.92 -37.21 39.78
CA GLY A 184 20.79 -36.74 38.69
C GLY A 184 20.87 -37.68 37.49
N LYS A 185 19.86 -38.55 37.28
CA LYS A 185 19.82 -39.51 36.16
C LYS A 185 18.74 -39.12 35.14
N GLY A 186 19.03 -39.30 33.85
CA GLY A 186 18.05 -39.13 32.79
C GLY A 186 17.01 -40.25 32.77
N ILE A 187 15.77 -39.93 32.41
CA ILE A 187 14.68 -40.91 32.30
C ILE A 187 14.68 -41.43 30.86
N CYS A 188 15.03 -42.70 30.67
CA CYS A 188 14.87 -43.38 29.40
C CYS A 188 13.97 -44.61 29.61
N GLN A 189 12.81 -44.62 28.95
CA GLN A 189 11.80 -45.67 29.11
C GLN A 189 12.25 -47.04 28.58
N ILE A 190 13.38 -47.09 27.88
CA ILE A 190 13.95 -48.31 27.27
C ILE A 190 15.08 -48.90 28.13
N CYS A 191 15.75 -48.08 28.96
CA CYS A 191 17.03 -48.46 29.58
C CYS A 191 17.02 -48.48 31.12
N SER A 192 15.85 -48.33 31.76
CA SER A 192 15.72 -48.41 33.22
C SER A 192 15.26 -49.80 33.65
N PRO A 193 16.02 -50.52 34.50
CA PRO A 193 15.72 -51.92 34.87
C PRO A 193 14.46 -52.11 35.75
N GLU A 194 13.78 -51.03 36.15
CA GLU A 194 12.57 -51.09 37.00
C GLU A 194 11.25 -50.86 36.24
N SER A 195 11.26 -50.82 34.90
CA SER A 195 10.01 -50.75 34.12
C SER A 195 9.43 -52.14 33.82
N GLN A 196 9.25 -52.96 34.85
CA GLN A 196 8.31 -54.08 34.76
C GLN A 196 6.99 -53.66 35.42
N GLY A 197 6.03 -53.22 34.60
CA GLY A 197 4.62 -53.25 34.99
C GLY A 197 3.78 -52.05 34.58
N ALA A 198 2.90 -52.32 33.61
CA ALA A 198 1.60 -51.70 33.35
C ALA A 198 1.53 -50.33 32.64
N ILE A 199 0.74 -50.36 31.56
CA ILE A 199 0.21 -49.24 30.75
C ILE A 199 -1.04 -48.68 31.43
#